data_AF-A0A3N5Q5X7-F1
#
_entry.id   AF-A0A3N5Q5X7-F1
#
_cell.length_a   1.000
_cell.length_b   1.000
_cell.length_c   1.000
_cell.angle_alpha   90.00
_cell.angle_beta   90.00
_cell.angle_gamma   90.00
#
_symmetry.space_group_name_H-M   'P 1'
#
loop_
_entity.id
_entity.type
_entity.pdbx_description
1 polymer ?
#
loop_
_entity_poly.entity_id
_entity_poly.type
_entity_poly.pdbx_seq_one_letter_code
_entity_poly.pdbx_strand_id
1 'polypeptide(L)' 'MLTTPQAASALGVTRGRVLQMITRGQLPAVKVGRDWLIEENDLQRVVDRPGPGRPKKER' A
#
# COMPACT_ATOMS: atom_id res chain seq x y z
N MET A 1 -9.90 8.32 -2.97
CA MET A 1 -9.78 7.24 -1.96
C MET A 1 -9.77 5.89 -2.67
N LEU A 2 -8.78 5.05 -2.36
CA LEU A 2 -8.55 3.76 -3.01
C LEU A 2 -8.82 2.60 -2.05
N THR A 3 -9.34 1.50 -2.57
CA THR A 3 -9.45 0.25 -1.80
C THR A 3 -8.11 -0.48 -1.78
N THR A 4 -7.90 -1.37 -0.81
CA THR A 4 -6.69 -2.22 -0.75
C THR A 4 -6.28 -2.90 -2.07
N PRO A 5 -7.17 -3.50 -2.90
CA PRO A 5 -6.77 -4.05 -4.19
C PRO A 5 -6.35 -2.98 -5.21
N GLN A 6 -6.97 -1.80 -5.22
CA GLN A 6 -6.56 -0.71 -6.10
C GLN A 6 -5.20 -0.13 -5.71
N ALA A 7 -4.99 0.09 -4.41
CA ALA A 7 -3.72 0.52 -3.86
C ALA A 7 -2.59 -0.49 -4.15
N ALA A 8 -2.90 -1.79 -4.06
CA ALA A 8 -1.97 -2.86 -4.40
C ALA A 8 -1.56 -2.81 -5.88
N SER A 9 -2.51 -2.62 -6.78
CA SER A 9 -2.25 -2.46 -8.22
C SER A 9 -1.39 -1.24 -8.52
N ALA A 10 -1.74 -0.09 -7.93
CA ALA A 10 -1.02 1.17 -8.11
C ALA A 10 0.42 1.12 -7.55
N LEU A 11 0.65 0.41 -6.44
CA LEU A 11 1.98 0.17 -5.88
C LEU A 11 2.75 -0.98 -6.55
N GLY A 12 2.09 -1.78 -7.41
CA GLY A 12 2.67 -2.99 -7.98
C GLY A 12 2.99 -4.07 -6.95
N VAL A 13 2.29 -4.10 -5.81
CA VAL A 13 2.48 -5.08 -4.72
C VAL A 13 1.24 -5.95 -4.54
N THR A 14 1.31 -6.97 -3.69
CA THR A 14 0.15 -7.79 -3.35
C THR A 14 -0.73 -7.12 -2.30
N ARG A 15 -2.04 -7.45 -2.28
CA ARG A 15 -2.97 -7.01 -1.22
C ARG A 15 -2.44 -7.32 0.19
N GLY A 16 -1.83 -8.50 0.38
CA GLY A 16 -1.24 -8.90 1.66
C GLY A 16 -0.10 -7.98 2.10
N ARG A 17 0.70 -7.48 1.15
CA ARG A 17 1.74 -6.50 1.42
C ARG A 17 1.16 -5.15 1.85
N VAL A 18 0.12 -4.68 1.19
CA VAL A 18 -0.60 -3.45 1.60
C VAL A 18 -1.15 -3.59 3.02
N LEU A 19 -1.80 -4.72 3.33
CA LEU A 19 -2.30 -4.99 4.69
C LEU A 19 -1.18 -5.01 5.73
N GLN A 20 -0.02 -5.63 5.43
CA GLN A 20 1.14 -5.55 6.31
C GLN A 20 1.62 -4.11 6.54
N MET A 21 1.63 -3.27 5.50
CA MET A 21 2.03 -1.86 5.66
C MET A 21 1.07 -1.12 6.58
N ILE A 22 -0.24 -1.36 6.44
CA ILE A 22 -1.28 -0.80 7.32
C ILE A 22 -1.06 -1.29 8.76
N THR A 23 -0.90 -2.60 8.97
CA THR A 23 -0.67 -3.18 10.31
C THR A 23 0.61 -2.66 10.96
N ARG A 24 1.65 -2.35 10.16
CA ARG A 24 2.91 -1.79 10.65
C ARG A 24 2.86 -0.26 10.85
N GLY A 25 1.75 0.40 10.52
CA GLY A 25 1.63 1.86 10.56
C GLY A 25 2.46 2.59 9.50
N GLN A 26 2.90 1.89 8.45
CA GLN A 26 3.69 2.45 7.36
C GLN A 26 2.83 3.08 6.26
N LEU A 27 1.56 2.68 6.15
CA LEU A 27 0.60 3.23 5.23
C LEU A 27 -0.67 3.62 6.01
N PRO A 28 -0.98 4.93 6.09
CA PRO A 28 -2.25 5.40 6.64
C PRO A 28 -3.42 4.80 5.86
N ALA A 29 -4.34 4.15 6.56
CA ALA A 29 -5.56 3.62 5.98
C ALA A 29 -6.69 3.72 7.00
N VAL A 30 -7.89 4.00 6.50
CA VAL A 30 -9.12 4.07 7.29
C VAL A 30 -9.92 2.80 7.04
N LYS A 31 -10.30 2.12 8.12
CA LYS A 31 -11.17 0.95 8.03
C LYS A 31 -12.63 1.41 7.90
N VAL A 32 -13.27 1.05 6.79
CA VAL A 32 -14.69 1.33 6.53
C VAL A 32 -15.40 -0.01 6.31
N GLY A 33 -16.14 -0.44 7.33
CA GLY A 33 -16.78 -1.76 7.34
C GLY A 33 -15.76 -2.90 7.32
N ARG A 34 -15.79 -3.72 6.26
CA ARG A 34 -14.85 -4.84 6.06
C ARG A 34 -13.60 -4.43 5.27
N ASP A 35 -13.63 -3.27 4.62
CA ASP A 35 -12.60 -2.83 3.72
C ASP A 35 -11.71 -1.76 4.35
N TRP A 36 -10.49 -1.66 3.84
CA TRP A 36 -9.55 -0.60 4.16
C TRP A 36 -9.48 0.36 2.97
N LEU A 37 -9.71 1.63 3.26
CA LEU A 37 -9.58 2.75 2.33
C LEU A 37 -8.28 3.48 2.59
N ILE A 38 -7.56 3.79 1.53
CA ILE A 38 -6.26 4.44 1.53
C ILE A 38 -6.41 5.74 0.74
N GLU A 39 -5.86 6.83 1.26
CA GLU A 39 -5.81 8.08 0.51
C GLU A 39 -4.71 8.03 -0.56
N GLU A 40 -4.99 8.61 -1.73
CA GLU A 40 -4.05 8.61 -2.85
C GLU A 40 -2.76 9.36 -2.51
N ASN A 41 -2.88 10.41 -1.69
CA ASN A 41 -1.74 11.20 -1.23
C ASN A 41 -0.78 10.36 -0.37
N ASP A 42 -1.32 9.53 0.52
CA ASP A 42 -0.53 8.62 1.35
C ASP A 42 0.07 7.46 0.55
N LEU A 43 -0.61 7.04 -0.52
CA LEU A 43 -0.06 6.06 -1.44
C LEU A 43 1.23 6.57 -2.11
N GLN A 44 1.23 7.83 -2.57
CA GLN A 44 2.41 8.43 -3.18
C GLN A 44 3.57 8.58 -2.20
N ARG A 45 3.30 8.87 -0.92
CA ARG A 45 4.34 8.91 0.12
C ARG A 45 5.03 7.57 0.34
N VAL A 46 4.33 6.46 0.12
CA VAL A 46 4.92 5.12 0.21
C VAL A 46 5.74 4.76 -1.02
N VAL A 47 5.36 5.24 -2.21
CA VAL A 47 6.18 5.09 -3.43
C VAL A 47 7.52 5.79 -3.28
N ASP A 48 7.51 7.02 -2.75
CA ASP A 48 8.71 7.83 -2.56
C ASP A 48 9.66 7.27 -1.47
N ARG A 49 9.12 6.40 -0.60
CA ARG A 49 9.86 5.74 0.48
C ARG A 49 10.10 4.27 0.15
N PRO A 50 11.11 3.93 -0.68
CA PRO A 50 11.45 2.54 -0.92
C PRO A 50 11.85 1.91 0.42
N GLY A 51 10.99 1.02 0.93
CA GLY A 51 11.29 0.25 2.13
C GLY A 51 12.53 -0.63 1.92
N PRO A 52 13.16 -1.12 3.00
CA PRO A 52 14.30 -2.03 2.92
C PRO A 52 13.85 -3.37 2.32
N GLY A 53 13.87 -3.49 1.00
CA GLY A 53 13.37 -4.64 0.25
C GLY A 53 13.94 -4.67 -1.15
N ARG A 54 14.38 -5.86 -1.57
CA ARG A 54 15.16 -6.13 -2.79
C ARG A 54 14.56 -5.45 -4.04
N PRO A 55 15.36 -4.70 -4.82
CA PRO A 55 14.89 -4.12 -6.07
C PRO A 55 14.31 -5.20 -6.98
N LYS A 56 13.21 -4.86 -7.65
CA LYS A 56 12.49 -5.75 -8.57
C LYS A 56 13.46 -6.19 -9.66
N LYS A 57 13.72 -7.49 -9.78
CA LYS A 57 14.45 -8.02 -10.93
C LYS A 57 13.53 -7.85 -12.14
N GLU A 58 13.87 -6.93 -13.04
CA GLU A 58 13.23 -6.85 -14.36
C GLU A 58 13.44 -8.20 -15.08
N ARG A 59 12.36 -8.73 -15.65
CA ARG A 59 12.35 -9.94 -16.48
C ARG A 59 12.37 -9.53 -17.94
#